data_AF-A0A2D7TTI4-F1
#
_entry.id   AF-A0A2D7TTI4-F1
#
_cell.length_a   1.000
_cell.length_b   1.000
_cell.length_c   1.000
_cell.angle_alpha   90.00
_cell.angle_beta   90.00
_cell.angle_gamma   90.00
#
_symmetry.space_group_name_H-M   'P 1'
#
loop_
_entity.id
_entity.type
_entity.pdbx_description
1 polymer ?
#
loop_
_entity_poly.entity_id
_entity_poly.type
_entity_poly.pdbx_seq_one_letter_code
_entity_poly.pdbx_strand_id
1 'polypeptide(L)'
;MVEASADNPDTRQSMCGADIATLDDALRQAGVPDKQVKMRRQQIWSWLYTHGVNDFDAMHNVAKAVRAGLAEKFSLARLRVGDAQYSDDGTRKWLFRLHDGHEIETVYIPEAGRGTLCISSQVGCTLACRFCHTGTQRLVRNLTAAEITGQLVAARDALDDWPTGSASNSDARKITNVVMMGMGEPLYNTDNVVAALNVMSDGDGLALSRRRITLSTSGVVPDIARVGGETGVMLAISLHAVRDDLRDELVPLNKKYPIADLLDACRAYPGLSNARRITFEYVMLKDVNDTDADARELVRLLAGIPAKINLIPFNPWPGSPYVCADWPRIEAFADIVNRAGYASPVRTPRGRDIMAACGQLKSQSVKETAAAKKMAELAARKLQRPVA
;
A
#
# COMPACT_ATOMS: atom_id res chain seq x y z
N MET A 1 -12.06 20.49 -27.79
CA MET A 1 -10.62 20.17 -27.82
C MET A 1 -9.92 21.26 -27.03
N VAL A 2 -9.69 21.02 -25.74
CA VAL A 2 -8.91 21.91 -24.89
C VAL A 2 -7.51 21.32 -24.87
N GLU A 3 -6.56 22.04 -25.45
CA GLU A 3 -5.14 21.70 -25.41
C GLU A 3 -4.71 21.56 -23.95
N ALA A 4 -4.20 20.38 -23.60
CA ALA A 4 -3.53 20.16 -22.32
C ALA A 4 -2.24 20.98 -22.34
N SER A 5 -2.24 22.13 -21.67
CA SER A 5 -1.05 22.97 -21.51
C SER A 5 0.05 22.16 -20.81
N ALA A 6 1.20 22.07 -21.46
CA ALA A 6 2.40 21.45 -20.91
C ALA A 6 2.85 22.15 -19.62
N ASP A 7 2.86 21.36 -18.54
CA ASP A 7 3.78 21.36 -17.40
C ASP A 7 4.44 22.67 -16.98
N ASN A 8 3.78 23.38 -16.06
CA ASN A 8 4.51 23.85 -14.88
C ASN A 8 3.98 23.07 -13.67
N PRO A 9 4.75 22.12 -13.10
CA PRO A 9 4.27 21.36 -11.95
C PRO A 9 4.04 22.33 -10.80
N ASP A 10 2.83 22.32 -10.25
CA ASP A 10 2.53 23.02 -9.02
C ASP A 10 3.50 22.53 -7.94
N THR A 11 4.43 23.42 -7.55
CA THR A 11 5.50 23.10 -6.61
C THR A 11 5.05 23.21 -5.15
N ARG A 12 3.83 23.70 -4.91
CA ARG A 12 3.25 23.79 -3.57
C ARG A 12 3.02 22.39 -3.02
N GLN A 13 3.28 22.22 -1.73
CA GLN A 13 3.00 20.98 -1.03
C GLN A 13 1.51 20.65 -1.14
N SER A 14 1.21 19.43 -1.60
CA SER A 14 -0.18 18.95 -1.67
C SER A 14 -0.67 18.56 -0.28
N MET A 15 -1.89 18.98 0.07
CA MET A 15 -2.62 18.50 1.24
C MET A 15 -3.41 17.21 0.95
N CYS A 16 -3.40 16.72 -0.30
CA CYS A 16 -3.99 15.43 -0.64
C CYS A 16 -3.28 14.31 0.14
N GLY A 17 -4.03 13.53 0.91
CA GLY A 17 -3.48 12.44 1.72
C GLY A 17 -2.83 12.87 3.04
N ALA A 18 -2.84 14.16 3.37
CA ALA A 18 -2.33 14.68 4.64
C ALA A 18 -3.01 14.06 5.87
N ASP A 19 -2.22 13.71 6.88
CA ASP A 19 -2.74 13.31 8.18
C ASP A 19 -3.21 14.52 9.01
N ILE A 20 -3.76 14.25 10.20
CA ILE A 20 -4.27 15.28 11.11
C ILE A 20 -3.20 16.31 11.46
N ALA A 21 -1.98 15.86 11.75
CA ALA A 21 -0.88 16.75 12.15
C ALA A 21 -0.47 17.67 10.99
N THR A 22 -0.33 17.11 9.80
CA THR A 22 0.01 17.86 8.58
C THR A 22 -1.05 18.90 8.25
N LEU A 23 -2.33 18.58 8.41
CA LEU A 23 -3.42 19.54 8.18
C LEU A 23 -3.46 20.64 9.25
N ASP A 24 -3.24 20.31 10.52
CA ASP A 24 -3.18 21.31 11.59
C ASP A 24 -2.04 22.31 11.32
N ASP A 25 -0.88 21.83 10.87
CA ASP A 25 0.26 22.69 10.51
C ASP A 25 0.00 23.53 9.26
N ALA A 26 -0.62 22.96 8.23
CA ALA A 26 -1.02 23.70 7.04
C ALA A 26 -1.99 24.84 7.38
N LEU A 27 -2.93 24.60 8.29
CA LEU A 27 -3.88 25.61 8.76
C LEU A 27 -3.19 26.75 9.51
N ARG A 28 -2.25 26.44 10.40
CA ARG A 28 -1.44 27.46 11.09
C ARG A 28 -0.64 28.30 10.09
N GLN A 29 -0.01 27.64 9.12
CA GLN A 29 0.74 28.33 8.07
C GLN A 29 -0.18 29.23 7.22
N ALA A 30 -1.43 28.85 7.00
CA ALA A 30 -2.44 29.67 6.33
C ALA A 30 -3.01 30.81 7.22
N GLY A 31 -2.49 31.01 8.43
CA GLY A 31 -2.91 32.09 9.33
C GLY A 31 -4.16 31.79 10.15
N VAL A 32 -4.58 30.52 10.23
CA VAL A 32 -5.70 30.12 11.11
C VAL A 32 -5.24 30.18 12.58
N PRO A 33 -5.94 30.92 13.47
CA PRO A 33 -5.59 30.96 14.89
C PRO A 33 -5.73 29.58 15.53
N ASP A 34 -4.84 29.23 16.47
CA ASP A 34 -4.82 27.91 17.13
C ASP A 34 -6.19 27.48 17.71
N LYS A 35 -6.94 28.43 18.27
CA LYS A 35 -8.29 28.20 18.81
C LYS A 35 -9.29 27.71 17.76
N GLN A 36 -9.05 27.96 16.47
CA GLN A 36 -9.91 27.57 15.35
C GLN A 36 -9.38 26.36 14.57
N VAL A 37 -8.11 25.96 14.74
CA VAL A 37 -7.45 24.91 13.94
C VAL A 37 -8.26 23.61 13.95
N LYS A 38 -8.69 23.12 15.13
CA LYS A 38 -9.48 21.89 15.24
C LYS A 38 -10.78 21.93 14.42
N MET A 39 -11.53 23.03 14.53
CA MET A 39 -12.80 23.21 13.80
C MET A 39 -12.55 23.30 12.29
N ARG A 40 -11.55 24.09 11.86
CA ARG A 40 -11.21 24.23 10.43
C ARG A 40 -10.67 22.93 9.84
N ARG A 41 -9.89 22.17 10.61
CA ARG A 41 -9.44 20.83 10.22
C ARG A 41 -10.63 19.93 9.93
N GLN A 42 -11.63 19.85 10.81
CA GLN A 42 -12.81 19.01 10.58
C GLN A 42 -13.56 19.37 9.29
N GLN A 43 -13.70 20.67 9.00
CA GLN A 43 -14.31 21.12 7.74
C GLN A 43 -13.49 20.63 6.53
N ILE A 44 -12.18 20.88 6.53
CA ILE A 44 -11.29 20.51 5.42
C ILE A 44 -11.18 18.99 5.28
N TRP A 45 -11.10 18.25 6.38
CA TRP A 45 -11.04 16.79 6.42
C TRP A 45 -12.19 16.16 5.65
N SER A 46 -13.41 16.60 5.93
CA SER A 46 -14.61 16.13 5.24
C SER A 46 -14.57 16.47 3.74
N TRP A 47 -14.14 17.69 3.37
CA TRP A 47 -13.97 18.06 1.96
C TRP A 47 -12.96 17.19 1.21
N LEU A 48 -11.83 16.89 1.84
CA LEU A 48 -10.78 16.08 1.22
C LEU A 48 -11.17 14.61 1.10
N TYR A 49 -11.78 14.05 2.15
CA TYR A 49 -11.88 12.60 2.30
C TYR A 49 -13.29 12.02 2.23
N THR A 50 -14.31 12.82 2.55
CA THR A 50 -15.70 12.43 2.31
C THR A 50 -16.12 12.80 0.90
N HIS A 51 -15.79 14.02 0.45
CA HIS A 51 -16.26 14.59 -0.81
C HIS A 51 -15.26 14.51 -1.97
N GLY A 52 -13.99 14.21 -1.70
CA GLY A 52 -12.98 14.06 -2.74
C GLY A 52 -12.64 15.35 -3.48
N VAL A 53 -12.87 16.51 -2.87
CA VAL A 53 -12.67 17.81 -3.53
C VAL A 53 -11.19 18.03 -3.86
N ASN A 54 -10.95 18.62 -5.04
CA ASN A 54 -9.62 18.98 -5.55
C ASN A 54 -9.44 20.49 -5.75
N ASP A 55 -10.39 21.31 -5.30
CA ASP A 55 -10.38 22.76 -5.38
C ASP A 55 -10.78 23.39 -4.03
N PHE A 56 -9.96 24.30 -3.51
CA PHE A 56 -10.28 25.01 -2.27
C PHE A 56 -11.58 25.82 -2.41
N ASP A 57 -11.89 26.36 -3.59
CA ASP A 57 -13.08 27.17 -3.79
C ASP A 57 -14.41 26.39 -3.69
N ALA A 58 -14.37 25.06 -3.80
CA ALA A 58 -15.53 24.22 -3.56
C ALA A 58 -15.90 24.07 -2.06
N MET A 59 -14.99 24.44 -1.15
CA MET A 59 -15.17 24.29 0.31
C MET A 59 -16.07 25.39 0.90
N HIS A 60 -17.35 25.38 0.57
CA HIS A 60 -18.28 26.50 0.83
C HIS A 60 -18.51 26.83 2.31
N ASN A 61 -18.29 25.88 3.23
CA ASN A 61 -18.39 26.11 4.68
C ASN A 61 -17.07 26.58 5.32
N VAL A 62 -16.01 26.77 4.52
CA VAL A 62 -14.71 27.30 4.94
C VAL A 62 -14.62 28.79 4.56
N ALA A 63 -14.24 29.63 5.53
CA ALA A 63 -14.17 31.07 5.32
C ALA A 63 -13.24 31.43 4.14
N LYS A 64 -13.64 32.41 3.32
CA LYS A 64 -12.90 32.83 2.11
C LYS A 64 -11.42 33.15 2.39
N ALA A 65 -11.13 33.82 3.51
CA ALA A 65 -9.76 34.14 3.90
C ALA A 65 -8.91 32.89 4.16
N VAL A 66 -9.50 31.84 4.75
CA VAL A 66 -8.80 30.56 5.02
C VAL A 66 -8.56 29.82 3.71
N ARG A 67 -9.56 29.75 2.83
CA ARG A 67 -9.40 29.14 1.50
C ARG A 67 -8.30 29.82 0.69
N ALA A 68 -8.27 31.15 0.68
CA ALA A 68 -7.24 31.93 0.01
C ALA A 68 -5.84 31.69 0.60
N GLY A 69 -5.71 31.71 1.93
CA GLY A 69 -4.42 31.46 2.59
C GLY A 69 -3.89 30.04 2.37
N LEU A 70 -4.78 29.04 2.28
CA LEU A 70 -4.40 27.68 1.90
C LEU A 70 -4.00 27.60 0.44
N ALA A 71 -4.81 28.16 -0.46
CA ALA A 71 -4.54 28.19 -1.89
C ALA A 71 -3.24 28.94 -2.23
N GLU A 72 -2.81 29.91 -1.43
CA GLU A 72 -1.52 30.58 -1.65
C GLU A 72 -0.32 29.64 -1.42
N LYS A 73 -0.42 28.74 -0.43
CA LYS A 73 0.74 27.98 0.11
C LYS A 73 0.71 26.50 -0.23
N PHE A 74 -0.47 25.95 -0.47
CA PHE A 74 -0.71 24.53 -0.63
C PHE A 74 -1.46 24.25 -1.93
N SER A 75 -1.38 23.00 -2.37
CA SER A 75 -2.17 22.47 -3.47
C SER A 75 -3.08 21.34 -2.98
N LEU A 76 -4.05 20.96 -3.81
CA LEU A 76 -4.82 19.71 -3.64
C LEU A 76 -4.48 18.70 -4.74
N ALA A 77 -3.32 18.87 -5.38
CA ALA A 77 -2.88 18.06 -6.50
C ALA A 77 -2.84 16.57 -6.11
N ARG A 78 -3.38 15.73 -7.00
CA ARG A 78 -3.35 14.28 -6.87
C ARG A 78 -2.00 13.74 -7.34
N LEU A 79 -1.75 12.46 -7.02
CA LEU A 79 -0.70 11.73 -7.69
C LEU A 79 -0.97 11.72 -9.20
N ARG A 80 0.03 12.07 -9.99
CA ARG A 80 -0.11 12.13 -11.45
C ARG A 80 -0.05 10.72 -12.01
N VAL A 81 -1.00 10.37 -12.88
CA VAL A 81 -0.95 9.11 -13.63
C VAL A 81 0.09 9.28 -14.74
N GLY A 82 1.23 8.60 -14.61
CA GLY A 82 2.24 8.51 -15.65
C GLY A 82 1.87 7.49 -16.74
N ASP A 83 1.27 6.38 -16.33
CA ASP A 83 0.73 5.34 -17.23
C ASP A 83 -0.45 4.61 -16.56
N ALA A 84 -1.35 4.04 -17.37
CA ALA A 84 -2.48 3.25 -16.92
C ALA A 84 -2.73 2.04 -17.83
N GLN A 85 -2.79 0.86 -17.23
CA GLN A 85 -2.97 -0.41 -17.93
C GLN A 85 -4.25 -1.10 -17.44
N TYR A 86 -4.95 -1.76 -18.36
CA TYR A 86 -6.24 -2.39 -18.13
C TYR A 86 -6.18 -3.83 -18.59
N SER A 87 -6.47 -4.75 -17.67
CA SER A 87 -6.54 -6.19 -17.92
C SER A 87 -7.92 -6.58 -18.44
N ASP A 88 -7.98 -7.65 -19.21
CA ASP A 88 -9.23 -8.28 -19.66
C ASP A 88 -10.09 -8.77 -18.48
N ASP A 89 -9.47 -9.05 -17.32
CA ASP A 89 -10.18 -9.46 -16.10
C ASP A 89 -10.74 -8.27 -15.28
N GLY A 90 -10.63 -7.05 -15.81
CA GLY A 90 -11.05 -5.79 -15.19
C GLY A 90 -10.04 -5.17 -14.23
N THR A 91 -8.93 -5.85 -13.92
CA THR A 91 -7.83 -5.30 -13.11
C THR A 91 -7.27 -4.06 -13.77
N ARG A 92 -7.01 -3.02 -12.98
CA ARG A 92 -6.40 -1.77 -13.45
C ARG A 92 -5.10 -1.55 -12.71
N LYS A 93 -4.05 -1.17 -13.43
CA LYS A 93 -2.77 -0.80 -12.86
C LYS A 93 -2.45 0.64 -13.24
N TRP A 94 -2.09 1.44 -12.26
CA TRP A 94 -1.63 2.82 -12.46
C TRP A 94 -0.17 2.93 -12.05
N LEU A 95 0.62 3.57 -12.91
CA LEU A 95 1.95 4.06 -12.58
C LEU A 95 1.80 5.52 -12.14
N PHE A 96 1.90 5.76 -10.84
CA PHE A 96 1.81 7.10 -10.27
C PHE A 96 3.19 7.74 -10.18
N ARG A 97 3.31 8.98 -10.67
CA ARG A 97 4.50 9.81 -10.52
C ARG A 97 4.39 10.68 -9.27
N LEU A 98 5.41 10.58 -8.44
CA LEU A 98 5.60 11.33 -7.20
C LEU A 98 6.21 12.71 -7.50
N HIS A 99 6.17 13.61 -6.52
CA HIS A 99 6.64 14.99 -6.67
C HIS A 99 8.13 15.10 -7.01
N ASP A 100 8.93 14.11 -6.59
CA ASP A 100 10.37 14.02 -6.84
C ASP A 100 10.71 13.22 -8.10
N GLY A 101 9.71 12.94 -8.95
CA GLY A 101 9.89 12.26 -10.24
C GLY A 101 10.00 10.74 -10.14
N HIS A 102 10.06 10.16 -8.94
CA HIS A 102 9.97 8.71 -8.76
C HIS A 102 8.57 8.19 -9.04
N GLU A 103 8.48 6.88 -9.30
CA GLU A 103 7.25 6.23 -9.74
C GLU A 103 6.96 4.99 -8.91
N ILE A 104 5.68 4.80 -8.59
CA ILE A 104 5.14 3.64 -7.88
C ILE A 104 3.94 3.08 -8.63
N GLU A 105 3.70 1.78 -8.47
CA GLU A 105 2.52 1.13 -9.02
C GLU A 105 1.43 0.95 -7.97
N THR A 106 0.18 1.09 -8.39
CA THR A 106 -1.04 0.81 -7.62
C THR A 106 -1.96 -0.04 -8.47
N VAL A 107 -2.59 -1.06 -7.87
CA VAL A 107 -3.45 -2.00 -8.62
C VAL A 107 -4.84 -2.04 -8.01
N TYR A 108 -5.87 -1.85 -8.82
CA TYR A 108 -7.26 -2.10 -8.47
C TYR A 108 -7.73 -3.44 -9.03
N ILE A 109 -8.28 -4.28 -8.16
CA ILE A 109 -8.74 -5.63 -8.48
C ILE A 109 -10.25 -5.71 -8.21
N PRO A 110 -11.11 -5.66 -9.25
CA PRO A 110 -12.56 -5.78 -9.09
C PRO A 110 -12.97 -7.25 -8.89
N GLU A 111 -13.93 -7.52 -8.03
CA GLU A 111 -14.53 -8.83 -7.82
C GLU A 111 -16.06 -8.67 -7.65
N ALA A 112 -16.80 -9.78 -7.67
CA ALA A 112 -18.24 -9.73 -7.43
C ALA A 112 -18.54 -9.14 -6.03
N GLY A 113 -19.16 -7.96 -5.99
CA GLY A 113 -19.56 -7.27 -4.77
C GLY A 113 -18.42 -6.66 -3.93
N ARG A 114 -17.18 -6.61 -4.44
CA ARG A 114 -16.05 -5.93 -3.77
C ARG A 114 -14.99 -5.47 -4.75
N GLY A 115 -14.21 -4.47 -4.38
CA GLY A 115 -12.98 -4.11 -5.09
C GLY A 115 -11.84 -3.86 -4.13
N THR A 116 -10.67 -4.38 -4.47
CA THR A 116 -9.47 -4.31 -3.63
C THR A 116 -8.44 -3.41 -4.28
N LEU A 117 -7.97 -2.41 -3.54
CA LEU A 117 -6.85 -1.56 -3.94
C LEU A 117 -5.56 -2.05 -3.28
N CYS A 118 -4.61 -2.48 -4.10
CA CYS A 118 -3.27 -2.85 -3.70
C CYS A 118 -2.35 -1.64 -3.82
N ILE A 119 -1.82 -1.17 -2.68
CA ILE A 119 -1.04 0.06 -2.60
C ILE A 119 0.41 -0.20 -2.15
N SER A 120 1.29 0.68 -2.58
CA SER A 120 2.72 0.69 -2.31
C SER A 120 3.04 1.47 -1.04
N SER A 121 4.13 1.10 -0.36
CA SER A 121 4.65 1.74 0.86
C SER A 121 6.05 2.35 0.69
N GLN A 122 6.77 1.93 -0.36
CA GLN A 122 8.12 2.38 -0.68
C GLN A 122 8.30 2.49 -2.20
N VAL A 123 9.33 3.22 -2.63
CA VAL A 123 9.83 3.17 -4.01
C VAL A 123 10.93 2.10 -4.07
N GLY A 124 10.63 0.97 -4.71
CA GLY A 124 11.43 -0.25 -4.63
C GLY A 124 11.20 -1.02 -3.32
N CYS A 125 12.09 -1.96 -2.98
CA CYS A 125 11.99 -2.72 -1.73
C CYS A 125 13.38 -3.05 -1.15
N THR A 126 13.48 -3.18 0.17
CA THR A 126 14.72 -3.50 0.89
C THR A 126 14.97 -5.00 1.02
N LEU A 127 13.93 -5.83 0.91
CA LEU A 127 13.99 -7.23 1.36
C LEU A 127 14.57 -8.20 0.35
N ALA A 128 14.63 -7.82 -0.93
CA ALA A 128 15.18 -8.65 -2.00
C ALA A 128 14.62 -10.10 -2.03
N CYS A 129 13.33 -10.28 -1.73
CA CYS A 129 12.68 -11.59 -1.81
C CYS A 129 12.81 -12.15 -3.23
N ARG A 130 13.37 -13.36 -3.37
CA ARG A 130 13.85 -13.86 -4.68
C ARG A 130 12.75 -14.15 -5.70
N PHE A 131 11.54 -14.43 -5.22
CA PHE A 131 10.37 -14.64 -6.07
C PHE A 131 9.65 -13.33 -6.44
N CYS A 132 10.04 -12.19 -5.87
CA CYS A 132 9.39 -10.89 -6.08
C CYS A 132 10.14 -10.04 -7.10
N HIS A 133 9.46 -9.58 -8.14
CA HIS A 133 10.04 -8.68 -9.14
C HIS A 133 10.45 -7.33 -8.52
N THR A 134 9.66 -6.78 -7.60
CA THR A 134 10.05 -5.59 -6.81
C THR A 134 11.32 -5.86 -5.99
N GLY A 135 11.53 -7.10 -5.54
CA GLY A 135 12.76 -7.51 -4.85
C GLY A 135 14.03 -7.33 -5.69
N THR A 136 13.91 -7.26 -7.02
CA THR A 136 15.02 -6.95 -7.94
C THR A 136 15.33 -5.45 -8.02
N GLN A 137 14.43 -4.59 -7.54
CA GLN A 137 14.58 -3.15 -7.51
C GLN A 137 15.04 -2.71 -6.12
N ARG A 138 16.25 -2.16 -6.03
CA ARG A 138 16.80 -1.62 -4.78
C ARG A 138 15.89 -0.52 -4.23
N LEU A 139 15.75 -0.47 -2.90
CA LEU A 139 15.08 0.64 -2.23
C LEU A 139 15.68 1.99 -2.65
N VAL A 140 14.81 2.89 -3.09
CA VAL A 140 15.12 4.30 -3.32
C VAL A 140 14.83 5.09 -2.05
N ARG A 141 13.56 5.09 -1.59
CA ARG A 141 13.10 5.73 -0.35
C ARG A 141 11.75 5.20 0.13
N ASN A 142 11.40 5.57 1.36
CA ASN A 142 10.05 5.42 1.90
C ASN A 142 9.09 6.43 1.27
N LEU A 143 7.81 6.04 1.17
CA LEU A 143 6.73 6.97 0.85
C LEU A 143 6.29 7.72 2.10
N THR A 144 5.88 8.97 1.94
CA THR A 144 5.22 9.71 3.02
C THR A 144 3.80 9.19 3.25
N ALA A 145 3.21 9.50 4.42
CA ALA A 145 1.80 9.18 4.68
C ALA A 145 0.85 9.74 3.60
N ALA A 146 1.15 10.94 3.09
CA ALA A 146 0.41 11.58 2.02
C ALA A 146 0.52 10.85 0.68
N GLU A 147 1.70 10.33 0.33
CA GLU A 147 1.88 9.53 -0.89
C GLU A 147 1.20 8.15 -0.78
N ILE A 148 1.18 7.54 0.41
CA ILE A 148 0.46 6.27 0.63
C ILE A 148 -1.05 6.49 0.53
N THR A 149 -1.58 7.48 1.26
CA THR A 149 -3.01 7.81 1.22
C THR A 149 -3.44 8.33 -0.14
N GLY A 150 -2.57 9.09 -0.81
CA GLY A 150 -2.81 9.66 -2.13
C GLY A 150 -3.09 8.62 -3.21
N GLN A 151 -2.56 7.39 -3.07
CA GLN A 151 -2.90 6.29 -3.99
C GLN A 151 -4.39 5.95 -3.94
N LEU A 152 -5.00 5.93 -2.75
CA LEU A 152 -6.43 5.67 -2.61
C LEU A 152 -7.26 6.83 -3.15
N VAL A 153 -6.88 8.08 -2.85
CA VAL A 153 -7.58 9.27 -3.35
C VAL A 153 -7.54 9.32 -4.88
N ALA A 154 -6.37 9.14 -5.48
CA ALA A 154 -6.21 9.13 -6.94
C ALA A 154 -6.93 7.94 -7.60
N ALA A 155 -6.95 6.76 -6.96
CA ALA A 155 -7.70 5.63 -7.46
C ALA A 155 -9.22 5.86 -7.40
N ARG A 156 -9.73 6.54 -6.35
CA ARG A 156 -11.14 6.95 -6.29
C ARG A 156 -11.50 7.93 -7.39
N ASP A 157 -10.64 8.91 -7.66
CA ASP A 157 -10.80 9.83 -8.81
C ASP A 157 -10.86 9.07 -10.13
N ALA A 158 -9.89 8.17 -10.38
CA ALA A 158 -9.81 7.40 -11.62
C ALA A 158 -10.95 6.39 -11.81
N LEU A 159 -11.59 5.98 -10.72
CA LEU A 159 -12.72 5.06 -10.73
C LEU A 159 -14.07 5.76 -10.65
N ASP A 160 -14.12 7.09 -10.45
CA ASP A 160 -15.35 7.79 -10.09
C ASP A 160 -16.05 7.09 -8.90
N ASP A 161 -15.30 6.94 -7.81
CA ASP A 161 -15.67 6.19 -6.59
C ASP A 161 -15.81 7.10 -5.37
N TRP A 162 -16.30 8.31 -5.60
CA TRP A 162 -16.67 9.23 -4.52
C TRP A 162 -18.16 9.11 -4.21
N PRO A 163 -18.55 9.16 -2.92
CA PRO A 163 -19.97 9.12 -2.55
C PRO A 163 -20.75 10.26 -3.20
N THR A 164 -21.82 9.92 -3.93
CA THR A 164 -22.81 10.89 -4.41
C THR A 164 -23.97 10.94 -3.41
N GLY A 165 -24.13 12.06 -2.70
CA GLY A 165 -25.21 12.23 -1.70
C GLY A 165 -24.92 11.63 -0.32
N SER A 166 -25.97 11.35 0.46
CA SER A 166 -25.87 10.94 1.88
C SER A 166 -25.62 9.44 2.09
N ALA A 167 -25.49 8.65 1.02
CA ALA A 167 -25.33 7.20 1.12
C ALA A 167 -23.90 6.84 1.52
N SER A 168 -23.63 6.77 2.83
CA SER A 168 -22.31 6.46 3.35
C SER A 168 -21.88 5.00 3.14
N ASN A 169 -22.78 4.08 2.72
CA ASN A 169 -22.49 2.65 2.52
C ASN A 169 -23.43 2.00 1.47
N SER A 170 -23.64 2.60 0.30
CA SER A 170 -24.35 1.89 -0.78
C SER A 170 -23.44 0.87 -1.46
N ASP A 171 -24.06 -0.14 -2.09
CA ASP A 171 -23.42 -1.13 -3.00
C ASP A 171 -22.72 -0.50 -4.22
N ALA A 172 -22.61 0.84 -4.28
CA ALA A 172 -21.97 1.60 -5.35
C ALA A 172 -20.47 1.81 -5.15
N ARG A 173 -19.91 1.61 -3.95
CA ARG A 173 -18.46 1.79 -3.73
C ARG A 173 -17.66 0.71 -4.46
N LYS A 174 -16.79 1.14 -5.37
CA LYS A 174 -15.86 0.30 -6.13
C LYS A 174 -14.72 -0.17 -5.25
N ILE A 175 -14.06 0.73 -4.51
CA ILE A 175 -12.99 0.38 -3.58
C ILE A 175 -13.58 0.12 -2.19
N THR A 176 -13.66 -1.16 -1.84
CA THR A 176 -14.15 -1.61 -0.55
C THR A 176 -13.04 -2.11 0.37
N ASN A 177 -11.89 -2.50 -0.19
CA ASN A 177 -10.78 -3.11 0.51
C ASN A 177 -9.45 -2.45 0.10
N VAL A 178 -8.51 -2.39 1.04
CA VAL A 178 -7.14 -1.92 0.79
C VAL A 178 -6.16 -2.97 1.31
N VAL A 179 -5.13 -3.28 0.52
CA VAL A 179 -4.05 -4.18 0.93
C VAL A 179 -2.69 -3.52 0.71
N MET A 180 -1.83 -3.58 1.73
CA MET A 180 -0.43 -3.14 1.65
C MET A 180 0.41 -4.28 1.07
N MET A 181 0.19 -4.60 -0.21
CA MET A 181 0.87 -5.67 -0.95
C MET A 181 1.46 -5.18 -2.27
N GLY A 182 1.59 -3.86 -2.44
CA GLY A 182 2.25 -3.23 -3.58
C GLY A 182 3.77 -3.28 -3.43
N MET A 183 4.43 -2.19 -3.81
CA MET A 183 5.88 -2.07 -3.69
C MET A 183 6.30 -1.74 -2.25
N GLY A 184 7.33 -2.44 -1.74
CA GLY A 184 7.97 -2.16 -0.46
C GLY A 184 7.55 -3.06 0.70
N GLU A 185 8.32 -3.01 1.79
CA GLU A 185 7.98 -3.62 3.08
C GLU A 185 7.35 -2.56 4.01
N PRO A 186 6.03 -2.64 4.30
CA PRO A 186 5.34 -1.61 5.07
C PRO A 186 5.94 -1.35 6.46
N LEU A 187 6.45 -2.39 7.14
CA LEU A 187 7.02 -2.24 8.48
C LEU A 187 8.48 -1.73 8.49
N TYR A 188 9.08 -1.45 7.33
CA TYR A 188 10.25 -0.57 7.26
C TYR A 188 9.89 0.88 6.94
N ASN A 189 8.59 1.18 6.88
CA ASN A 189 8.03 2.51 6.77
C ASN A 189 6.90 2.72 7.80
N THR A 190 7.04 2.16 9.01
CA THR A 190 5.98 1.99 10.01
C THR A 190 5.24 3.29 10.31
N ASP A 191 5.95 4.40 10.56
CA ASP A 191 5.32 5.65 10.97
C ASP A 191 4.39 6.23 9.89
N ASN A 192 4.88 6.30 8.64
CA ASN A 192 4.07 6.78 7.52
C ASN A 192 2.90 5.83 7.20
N VAL A 193 3.13 4.52 7.33
CA VAL A 193 2.09 3.51 7.11
C VAL A 193 1.01 3.60 8.18
N VAL A 194 1.36 3.70 9.46
CA VAL A 194 0.39 3.88 10.55
C VAL A 194 -0.44 5.13 10.32
N ALA A 195 0.20 6.27 10.02
CA ALA A 195 -0.50 7.51 9.73
C ALA A 195 -1.49 7.33 8.57
N ALA A 196 -1.06 6.77 7.44
CA ALA A 196 -1.92 6.54 6.28
C ALA A 196 -3.09 5.59 6.56
N LEU A 197 -2.86 4.47 7.28
CA LEU A 197 -3.91 3.52 7.65
C LEU A 197 -4.96 4.17 8.57
N ASN A 198 -4.54 5.07 9.44
CA ASN A 198 -5.44 5.84 10.28
C ASN A 198 -6.25 6.86 9.47
N VAL A 199 -5.66 7.54 8.47
CA VAL A 199 -6.42 8.40 7.55
C VAL A 199 -7.46 7.60 6.75
N MET A 200 -7.06 6.44 6.22
CA MET A 200 -7.96 5.56 5.43
C MET A 200 -9.14 5.03 6.24
N SER A 201 -8.92 4.73 7.52
CA SER A 201 -9.94 4.16 8.41
C SER A 201 -10.71 5.17 9.24
N ASP A 202 -10.37 6.45 9.15
CA ASP A 202 -11.07 7.52 9.87
C ASP A 202 -12.54 7.59 9.43
N GLY A 203 -13.45 7.56 10.42
CA GLY A 203 -14.90 7.49 10.20
C GLY A 203 -15.51 8.78 9.64
N ASP A 204 -14.84 9.91 9.85
CA ASP A 204 -15.27 11.22 9.34
C ASP A 204 -14.60 11.57 8.01
N GLY A 205 -13.77 10.66 7.46
CA GLY A 205 -13.02 10.83 6.22
C GLY A 205 -13.29 9.72 5.20
N LEU A 206 -12.23 8.96 4.86
CA LEU A 206 -12.29 7.94 3.81
C LEU A 206 -13.13 6.72 4.23
N ALA A 207 -13.32 6.53 5.54
CA ALA A 207 -14.25 5.60 6.17
C ALA A 207 -14.15 4.15 5.66
N LEU A 208 -12.93 3.65 5.46
CA LEU A 208 -12.71 2.22 5.21
C LEU A 208 -12.71 1.45 6.53
N SER A 209 -13.50 0.37 6.59
CA SER A 209 -13.48 -0.50 7.76
C SER A 209 -12.08 -1.07 7.98
N ARG A 210 -11.56 -0.98 9.20
CA ARG A 210 -10.28 -1.59 9.60
C ARG A 210 -10.21 -3.09 9.31
N ARG A 211 -11.37 -3.78 9.26
CA ARG A 211 -11.47 -5.21 8.88
C ARG A 211 -11.30 -5.46 7.37
N ARG A 212 -11.36 -4.41 6.56
CA ARG A 212 -11.18 -4.44 5.10
C ARG A 212 -9.84 -3.82 4.66
N ILE A 213 -9.01 -3.41 5.62
CA ILE A 213 -7.65 -2.97 5.39
C ILE A 213 -6.72 -4.07 5.90
N THR A 214 -5.83 -4.58 5.04
CA THR A 214 -4.87 -5.62 5.41
C THR A 214 -3.45 -5.12 5.18
N LEU A 215 -2.65 -5.09 6.25
CA LEU A 215 -1.21 -4.88 6.14
C LEU A 215 -0.52 -6.23 5.93
N SER A 216 0.30 -6.36 4.89
CA SER A 216 1.17 -7.52 4.72
C SER A 216 2.59 -7.17 5.12
N THR A 217 3.28 -8.08 5.81
CA THR A 217 4.70 -7.93 6.16
C THR A 217 5.45 -9.23 5.96
N SER A 218 6.73 -9.12 5.61
CA SER A 218 7.67 -10.24 5.57
C SER A 218 8.25 -10.61 6.94
N GLY A 219 7.86 -9.87 7.99
CA GLY A 219 8.18 -10.22 9.37
C GLY A 219 9.18 -9.30 10.05
N VAL A 220 8.97 -7.96 9.99
CA VAL A 220 9.73 -7.03 10.84
C VAL A 220 9.19 -7.15 12.27
N VAL A 221 9.65 -8.17 13.00
CA VAL A 221 9.10 -8.62 14.29
C VAL A 221 8.81 -7.49 15.30
N PRO A 222 9.73 -6.53 15.55
CA PRO A 222 9.49 -5.49 16.56
C PRO A 222 8.26 -4.60 16.28
N ASP A 223 7.88 -4.43 15.01
CA ASP A 223 6.80 -3.52 14.61
C ASP A 223 5.44 -4.20 14.43
N ILE A 224 5.37 -5.54 14.47
CA ILE A 224 4.12 -6.29 14.27
C ILE A 224 3.08 -5.95 15.35
N ALA A 225 3.47 -6.00 16.62
CA ALA A 225 2.56 -5.68 17.72
C ALA A 225 2.19 -4.19 17.71
N ARG A 226 3.17 -3.32 17.41
CA ARG A 226 3.00 -1.87 17.34
C ARG A 226 1.93 -1.47 16.35
N VAL A 227 2.03 -1.93 15.09
CA VAL A 227 1.04 -1.56 14.05
C VAL A 227 -0.36 -2.06 14.38
N GLY A 228 -0.47 -3.24 15.01
CA GLY A 228 -1.75 -3.78 15.45
C GLY A 228 -2.41 -2.94 16.55
N GLY A 229 -1.62 -2.44 17.50
CA GLY A 229 -2.09 -1.57 18.57
C GLY A 229 -2.48 -0.17 18.09
N GLU A 230 -1.69 0.41 17.17
CA GLU A 230 -1.89 1.78 16.71
C GLU A 230 -2.99 1.93 15.64
N THR A 231 -3.30 0.87 14.90
CA THR A 231 -4.24 0.94 13.76
C THR A 231 -5.43 -0.01 13.86
N GLY A 232 -5.27 -1.18 14.49
CA GLY A 232 -6.31 -2.20 14.58
C GLY A 232 -6.73 -2.83 13.23
N VAL A 233 -5.90 -2.72 12.18
CA VAL A 233 -6.16 -3.33 10.87
C VAL A 233 -6.03 -4.86 10.89
N MET A 234 -6.28 -5.52 9.76
CA MET A 234 -5.98 -6.95 9.58
C MET A 234 -4.49 -7.16 9.24
N LEU A 235 -3.94 -8.30 9.65
CA LEU A 235 -2.55 -8.66 9.40
C LEU A 235 -2.44 -9.84 8.43
N ALA A 236 -1.55 -9.71 7.46
CA ALA A 236 -1.05 -10.79 6.63
C ALA A 236 0.47 -10.95 6.82
N ILE A 237 0.94 -12.19 6.79
CA ILE A 237 2.35 -12.55 6.94
C ILE A 237 2.82 -13.26 5.67
N SER A 238 3.81 -12.68 5.00
CA SER A 238 4.52 -13.28 3.87
C SER A 238 5.50 -14.36 4.40
N LEU A 239 4.97 -15.57 4.65
CA LEU A 239 5.71 -16.66 5.27
C LEU A 239 6.54 -17.44 4.24
N HIS A 240 5.88 -18.01 3.23
CA HIS A 240 6.46 -18.63 2.03
C HIS A 240 7.42 -19.82 2.19
N ALA A 241 7.81 -20.20 3.41
CA ALA A 241 8.55 -21.42 3.70
C ALA A 241 8.33 -21.82 5.15
N VAL A 242 8.47 -23.11 5.42
CA VAL A 242 8.24 -23.72 6.75
C VAL A 242 9.53 -24.09 7.49
N ARG A 243 10.68 -23.76 6.91
CA ARG A 243 12.01 -24.06 7.45
C ARG A 243 12.94 -22.88 7.19
N ASP A 244 13.76 -22.55 8.18
CA ASP A 244 14.57 -21.33 8.17
C ASP A 244 15.59 -21.31 7.04
N ASP A 245 16.21 -22.44 6.69
CA ASP A 245 17.20 -22.52 5.61
C ASP A 245 16.63 -22.11 4.25
N LEU A 246 15.41 -22.57 3.93
CA LEU A 246 14.71 -22.16 2.72
C LEU A 246 14.18 -20.74 2.82
N ARG A 247 13.66 -20.34 3.99
CA ARG A 247 13.13 -19.00 4.18
C ARG A 247 14.21 -17.93 4.11
N ASP A 248 15.41 -18.22 4.60
CA ASP A 248 16.62 -17.38 4.47
C ASP A 248 16.99 -17.11 3.01
N GLU A 249 16.68 -18.05 2.12
CA GLU A 249 16.87 -17.89 0.68
C GLU A 249 15.74 -17.05 0.05
N LEU A 250 14.49 -17.47 0.26
CA LEU A 250 13.32 -16.87 -0.40
C LEU A 250 12.99 -15.47 0.13
N VAL A 251 13.11 -15.28 1.45
CA VAL A 251 12.78 -14.07 2.20
C VAL A 251 13.96 -13.75 3.15
N PRO A 252 15.02 -13.09 2.64
CA PRO A 252 16.27 -12.87 3.39
C PRO A 252 16.15 -12.21 4.77
N LEU A 253 15.03 -11.54 5.06
CA LEU A 253 14.71 -11.00 6.39
C LEU A 253 14.72 -12.08 7.49
N ASN A 254 14.45 -13.34 7.12
CA ASN A 254 14.43 -14.47 8.04
C ASN A 254 15.75 -14.65 8.82
N LYS A 255 16.89 -14.31 8.21
CA LYS A 255 18.21 -14.34 8.86
C LYS A 255 18.30 -13.42 10.08
N LYS A 256 17.50 -12.36 10.08
CA LYS A 256 17.40 -11.40 11.19
C LYS A 256 16.28 -11.79 12.16
N TYR A 257 15.15 -12.26 11.63
CA TYR A 257 13.97 -12.66 12.40
C TYR A 257 13.50 -14.04 11.92
N PRO A 258 14.03 -15.13 12.53
CA PRO A 258 13.68 -16.51 12.18
C PRO A 258 12.18 -16.79 12.35
N ILE A 259 11.72 -17.91 11.79
CA ILE A 259 10.30 -18.30 11.80
C ILE A 259 9.73 -18.34 13.23
N ALA A 260 10.50 -18.84 14.20
CA ALA A 260 10.04 -18.92 15.60
C ALA A 260 9.68 -17.53 16.16
N ASP A 261 10.60 -16.56 16.04
CA ASP A 261 10.39 -15.18 16.50
C ASP A 261 9.21 -14.50 15.78
N LEU A 262 9.09 -14.75 14.48
CA LEU A 262 7.97 -14.27 13.68
C LEU A 262 6.63 -14.79 14.19
N LEU A 263 6.53 -16.10 14.46
CA LEU A 263 5.31 -16.72 14.93
C LEU A 263 4.95 -16.30 16.35
N ASP A 264 5.95 -16.08 17.22
CA ASP A 264 5.74 -15.53 18.56
C ASP A 264 5.20 -14.09 18.50
N ALA A 265 5.73 -13.26 17.60
CA ALA A 265 5.19 -11.92 17.34
C ALA A 265 3.75 -11.98 16.80
N CYS A 266 3.44 -12.96 15.95
CA CYS A 266 2.08 -13.18 15.46
C CYS A 266 1.12 -13.57 16.59
N ARG A 267 1.54 -14.45 17.51
CA ARG A 267 0.72 -14.83 18.69
C ARG A 267 0.41 -13.62 19.58
N ALA A 268 1.33 -12.66 19.66
CA ALA A 268 1.17 -11.43 20.42
C ALA A 268 0.37 -10.34 19.69
N TYR A 269 -0.16 -10.59 18.48
CA TYR A 269 -0.82 -9.55 17.70
C TYR A 269 -2.13 -9.04 18.37
N PRO A 270 -2.30 -7.72 18.55
CA PRO A 270 -3.45 -7.17 19.26
C PRO A 270 -4.82 -7.52 18.66
N GLY A 271 -5.66 -8.15 19.48
CA GLY A 271 -7.04 -8.51 19.14
C GLY A 271 -7.17 -9.72 18.20
N LEU A 272 -6.11 -10.53 18.09
CA LEU A 272 -6.12 -11.84 17.44
C LEU A 272 -7.21 -12.73 18.04
N SER A 273 -8.05 -13.29 17.16
CA SER A 273 -9.13 -14.20 17.54
C SER A 273 -9.63 -14.97 16.32
N ASN A 274 -10.52 -15.95 16.50
CA ASN A 274 -11.16 -16.64 15.38
C ASN A 274 -11.97 -15.69 14.45
N ALA A 275 -12.43 -14.56 14.99
CA ALA A 275 -13.09 -13.50 14.22
C ALA A 275 -12.10 -12.55 13.51
N ARG A 276 -10.88 -12.40 14.05
CA ARG A 276 -9.79 -11.58 13.51
C ARG A 276 -8.53 -12.44 13.36
N ARG A 277 -8.55 -13.30 12.34
CA ARG A 277 -7.45 -14.22 12.03
C ARG A 277 -6.33 -13.52 11.28
N ILE A 278 -5.09 -13.96 11.50
CA ILE A 278 -3.94 -13.60 10.67
C ILE A 278 -4.00 -14.42 9.37
N THR A 279 -3.71 -13.78 8.25
CA THR A 279 -3.55 -14.49 6.97
C THR A 279 -2.08 -14.80 6.74
N PHE A 280 -1.72 -16.08 6.59
CA PHE A 280 -0.38 -16.47 6.17
C PHE A 280 -0.38 -16.64 4.64
N GLU A 281 0.36 -15.80 3.96
CA GLU A 281 0.56 -15.85 2.51
C GLU A 281 1.66 -16.87 2.21
N TYR A 282 1.38 -17.81 1.31
CA TYR A 282 2.28 -18.88 0.94
C TYR A 282 2.33 -19.01 -0.59
N VAL A 283 3.47 -18.66 -1.20
CA VAL A 283 3.63 -18.73 -2.65
C VAL A 283 3.96 -20.16 -3.04
N MET A 284 3.32 -20.67 -4.10
CA MET A 284 3.46 -22.05 -4.52
C MET A 284 4.54 -22.17 -5.60
N LEU A 285 5.75 -22.51 -5.17
CA LEU A 285 6.93 -22.65 -6.03
C LEU A 285 7.20 -24.15 -6.27
N LYS A 286 7.13 -24.55 -7.53
CA LYS A 286 7.26 -25.94 -7.96
C LYS A 286 8.59 -26.54 -7.51
N ASP A 287 8.53 -27.69 -6.84
CA ASP A 287 9.69 -28.45 -6.37
C ASP A 287 10.61 -27.68 -5.40
N VAL A 288 10.10 -26.60 -4.78
CA VAL A 288 10.86 -25.75 -3.86
C VAL A 288 10.24 -25.73 -2.46
N ASN A 289 8.92 -25.49 -2.38
CA ASN A 289 8.22 -25.31 -1.10
C ASN A 289 6.80 -25.90 -1.10
N ASP A 290 6.47 -26.71 -2.09
CA ASP A 290 5.11 -27.16 -2.38
C ASP A 290 4.87 -28.62 -2.00
N THR A 291 5.76 -29.26 -1.24
CA THR A 291 5.62 -30.68 -0.92
C THR A 291 4.52 -30.96 0.09
N ASP A 292 4.14 -32.23 0.16
CA ASP A 292 3.22 -32.77 1.16
C ASP A 292 3.77 -32.63 2.59
N ALA A 293 5.09 -32.73 2.76
CA ALA A 293 5.75 -32.52 4.04
C ALA A 293 5.69 -31.04 4.44
N ASP A 294 5.90 -30.12 3.49
CA ASP A 294 5.79 -28.68 3.74
C ASP A 294 4.38 -28.30 4.23
N ALA A 295 3.33 -28.86 3.61
CA ALA A 295 1.95 -28.62 4.03
C ALA A 295 1.68 -29.05 5.48
N ARG A 296 2.18 -30.24 5.88
CA ARG A 296 2.00 -30.75 7.25
C ARG A 296 2.82 -29.95 8.26
N GLU A 297 4.01 -29.52 7.88
CA GLU A 297 4.85 -28.69 8.74
C GLU A 297 4.29 -27.28 8.91
N LEU A 298 3.71 -26.69 7.86
CA LEU A 298 2.97 -25.43 7.94
C LEU A 298 1.86 -25.50 8.99
N VAL A 299 1.05 -26.57 8.94
CA VAL A 299 -0.01 -26.83 9.92
C VAL A 299 0.55 -26.92 11.34
N ARG A 300 1.67 -27.63 11.52
CA ARG A 300 2.34 -27.79 12.82
C ARG A 300 2.82 -26.45 13.37
N LEU A 301 3.47 -25.62 12.55
CA LEU A 301 3.99 -24.32 12.93
C LEU A 301 2.90 -23.34 13.36
N LEU A 302 1.78 -23.34 12.63
CA LEU A 302 0.67 -22.41 12.87
C LEU A 302 -0.26 -22.86 14.00
N ALA A 303 -0.03 -24.05 14.58
CA ALA A 303 -0.80 -24.55 15.71
C ALA A 303 -0.92 -23.50 16.84
N GLY A 304 -2.17 -23.27 17.26
CA GLY A 304 -2.49 -22.30 18.31
C GLY A 304 -2.61 -20.84 17.84
N ILE A 305 -2.39 -20.55 16.55
CA ILE A 305 -2.59 -19.22 15.98
C ILE A 305 -3.92 -19.21 15.22
N PRO A 306 -4.89 -18.35 15.58
CA PRO A 306 -6.08 -18.12 14.76
C PRO A 306 -5.68 -17.62 13.36
N ALA A 307 -5.68 -18.53 12.40
CA ALA A 307 -5.07 -18.29 11.09
C ALA A 307 -5.98 -18.66 9.91
N LYS A 308 -5.68 -18.05 8.77
CA LYS A 308 -6.05 -18.52 7.43
C LYS A 308 -4.77 -18.64 6.61
N ILE A 309 -4.73 -19.56 5.67
CA ILE A 309 -3.58 -19.76 4.81
C ILE A 309 -4.00 -19.41 3.39
N ASN A 310 -3.40 -18.41 2.79
CA ASN A 310 -3.69 -18.02 1.43
C ASN A 310 -2.61 -18.58 0.52
N LEU A 311 -2.95 -19.60 -0.27
CA LEU A 311 -2.03 -20.17 -1.25
C LEU A 311 -2.03 -19.28 -2.49
N ILE A 312 -0.86 -18.80 -2.88
CA ILE A 312 -0.69 -17.93 -4.04
C ILE A 312 0.01 -18.73 -5.14
N PRO A 313 -0.70 -19.13 -6.22
CA PRO A 313 -0.06 -19.61 -7.43
C PRO A 313 0.96 -18.57 -7.90
N PHE A 314 2.21 -19.00 -8.09
CA PHE A 314 3.29 -18.09 -8.45
C PHE A 314 2.99 -17.37 -9.78
N ASN A 315 3.25 -16.06 -9.81
CA ASN A 315 3.13 -15.24 -11.02
C ASN A 315 4.53 -15.02 -11.60
N PRO A 316 4.89 -15.70 -12.71
CA PRO A 316 6.21 -15.57 -13.28
C PRO A 316 6.45 -14.15 -13.81
N TRP A 317 7.71 -13.75 -13.82
CA TRP A 317 8.18 -12.49 -14.39
C TRP A 317 9.50 -12.74 -15.15
N PRO A 318 9.86 -11.88 -16.12
CA PRO A 318 11.02 -12.13 -16.99
C PRO A 318 12.33 -12.33 -16.20
N GLY A 319 12.94 -13.51 -16.34
CA GLY A 319 14.19 -13.86 -15.66
C GLY A 319 14.04 -14.44 -14.25
N SER A 320 12.81 -14.70 -13.78
CA SER A 320 12.61 -15.41 -12.51
C SER A 320 13.14 -16.84 -12.59
N PRO A 321 13.85 -17.34 -11.55
CA PRO A 321 14.36 -18.71 -11.52
C PRO A 321 13.30 -19.73 -11.10
N TYR A 322 12.09 -19.30 -10.73
CA TYR A 322 11.04 -20.16 -10.18
C TYR A 322 9.92 -20.44 -11.17
N VAL A 323 9.22 -21.54 -10.94
CA VAL A 323 8.05 -21.98 -11.71
C VAL A 323 6.87 -22.15 -10.75
N CYS A 324 5.66 -21.86 -11.24
CA CYS A 324 4.44 -22.12 -10.47
C CYS A 324 4.23 -23.61 -10.29
N ALA A 325 3.89 -24.04 -9.07
CA ALA A 325 3.43 -25.39 -8.83
C ALA A 325 2.21 -25.72 -9.72
N ASP A 326 2.09 -26.98 -10.13
CA ASP A 326 0.97 -27.42 -10.95
C ASP A 326 -0.32 -27.42 -10.14
N TRP A 327 -1.47 -27.18 -10.79
CA TRP A 327 -2.76 -27.09 -10.12
C TRP A 327 -3.09 -28.28 -9.19
N PRO A 328 -2.93 -29.55 -9.62
CA PRO A 328 -3.18 -30.69 -8.73
C PRO A 328 -2.30 -30.71 -7.48
N ARG A 329 -1.07 -30.18 -7.57
CA ARG A 329 -0.13 -30.07 -6.43
C ARG A 329 -0.59 -28.99 -5.45
N ILE A 330 -1.06 -27.85 -5.96
CA ILE A 330 -1.65 -26.77 -5.15
C ILE A 330 -2.92 -27.24 -4.44
N GLU A 331 -3.80 -27.96 -5.14
CA GLU A 331 -5.02 -28.54 -4.56
C GLU A 331 -4.69 -29.56 -3.46
N ALA A 332 -3.74 -30.47 -3.71
CA ALA A 332 -3.30 -31.43 -2.70
C ALA A 332 -2.72 -30.74 -1.44
N PHE A 333 -1.94 -29.67 -1.61
CA PHE A 333 -1.43 -28.87 -0.49
C PHE A 333 -2.59 -28.20 0.28
N ALA A 334 -3.51 -27.55 -0.44
CA ALA A 334 -4.69 -26.90 0.14
C ALA A 334 -5.56 -27.90 0.94
N ASP A 335 -5.76 -29.10 0.41
CA ASP A 335 -6.54 -30.17 1.03
C ASP A 335 -5.94 -30.63 2.36
N ILE A 336 -4.62 -30.77 2.44
CA ILE A 336 -3.93 -31.12 3.70
C ILE A 336 -4.19 -30.05 4.75
N VAL A 337 -4.05 -28.78 4.37
CA VAL A 337 -4.25 -27.64 5.26
C VAL A 337 -5.72 -27.51 5.69
N ASN A 338 -6.66 -27.66 4.76
CA ASN A 338 -8.10 -27.62 5.01
C ASN A 338 -8.54 -28.75 5.95
N ARG A 339 -8.04 -29.99 5.76
CA ARG A 339 -8.33 -31.12 6.66
C ARG A 339 -7.81 -30.91 8.09
N ALA A 340 -6.78 -30.09 8.26
CA ALA A 340 -6.27 -29.70 9.57
C ALA A 340 -7.07 -28.57 10.25
N GLY A 341 -8.11 -28.04 9.60
CA GLY A 341 -9.01 -27.04 10.17
C GLY A 341 -8.66 -25.58 9.84
N TYR A 342 -7.62 -25.33 9.04
CA TYR A 342 -7.29 -23.99 8.55
C TYR A 342 -7.98 -23.73 7.21
N ALA A 343 -8.68 -22.60 7.09
CA ALA A 343 -9.20 -22.19 5.80
C ALA A 343 -8.03 -21.90 4.83
N SER A 344 -7.98 -22.62 3.72
CA SER A 344 -6.90 -22.55 2.73
C SER A 344 -7.38 -22.15 1.33
N PRO A 345 -7.92 -20.93 1.11
CA PRO A 345 -8.26 -20.49 -0.23
C PRO A 345 -7.02 -20.46 -1.13
N VAL A 346 -7.20 -20.90 -2.38
CA VAL A 346 -6.21 -20.69 -3.44
C VAL A 346 -6.56 -19.40 -4.15
N ARG A 347 -5.62 -18.45 -4.17
CA ARG A 347 -5.83 -17.13 -4.78
C ARG A 347 -5.90 -17.24 -6.30
N THR A 348 -7.00 -16.78 -6.89
CA THR A 348 -7.10 -16.61 -8.35
C THR A 348 -6.11 -15.51 -8.79
N PRO A 349 -5.22 -15.79 -9.76
CA PRO A 349 -4.35 -14.77 -10.35
C PRO A 349 -5.18 -13.66 -11.00
N ARG A 350 -4.76 -12.40 -10.83
CA ARG A 350 -5.45 -11.22 -11.37
C ARG A 350 -4.45 -10.26 -12.00
N GLY A 351 -4.78 -9.70 -13.18
CA GLY A 351 -3.96 -8.74 -13.91
C GLY A 351 -2.59 -9.26 -14.36
N ARG A 352 -2.47 -10.55 -14.65
CA ARG A 352 -1.18 -11.18 -15.02
C ARG A 352 -0.69 -10.72 -16.40
N ASP A 353 -1.63 -10.52 -17.33
CA ASP A 353 -1.43 -10.00 -18.70
C ASP A 353 -0.78 -8.60 -18.71
N ILE A 354 -1.05 -7.78 -17.70
CA ILE A 354 -0.51 -6.42 -17.56
C ILE A 354 0.58 -6.30 -16.47
N MET A 355 1.18 -7.41 -16.03
CA MET A 355 2.21 -7.40 -14.97
C MET A 355 1.73 -6.70 -13.68
N ALA A 356 0.49 -6.96 -13.26
CA ALA A 356 -0.15 -6.39 -12.08
C ALA A 356 -0.42 -7.42 -10.97
N ALA A 357 -0.16 -8.70 -11.23
CA ALA A 357 -0.35 -9.74 -10.24
C ALA A 357 0.67 -9.62 -9.09
N CYS A 358 0.35 -10.21 -7.94
CA CYS A 358 1.22 -10.17 -6.76
C CYS A 358 2.64 -10.64 -7.11
N GLY A 359 3.62 -9.80 -6.79
CA GLY A 359 5.04 -10.04 -7.05
C GLY A 359 5.55 -9.58 -8.41
N GLN A 360 4.72 -9.05 -9.32
CA GLN A 360 5.15 -8.61 -10.66
C GLN A 360 5.51 -7.11 -10.77
N LEU A 361 5.13 -6.32 -9.77
CA LEU A 361 5.29 -4.86 -9.79
C LEU A 361 6.76 -4.42 -9.80
N LYS A 362 7.11 -3.46 -10.65
CA LYS A 362 8.45 -2.87 -10.76
C LYS A 362 8.37 -1.56 -11.55
N SER A 363 8.95 -0.49 -11.00
CA SER A 363 9.10 0.78 -11.72
C SER A 363 10.52 0.95 -12.26
N GLN A 364 10.70 1.92 -13.17
CA GLN A 364 12.03 2.29 -13.69
C GLN A 364 12.84 3.19 -12.74
N SER A 365 12.28 3.53 -11.57
CA SER A 365 12.92 4.43 -10.61
C SER A 365 14.21 3.85 -10.05
N VAL A 366 15.26 4.66 -10.09
CA VAL A 366 16.60 4.34 -9.57
C VAL A 366 16.99 5.31 -8.46
N LYS A 367 17.78 4.81 -7.51
CA LYS A 367 18.31 5.65 -6.44
C LYS A 367 19.41 6.54 -7.00
N GLU A 368 19.18 7.84 -6.98
CA GLU A 368 20.22 8.81 -7.30
C GLU A 368 21.33 8.76 -6.24
N THR A 369 22.59 8.83 -6.69
CA THR A 369 23.72 8.86 -5.76
C THR A 369 23.81 10.23 -5.08
N ALA A 370 24.33 10.29 -3.86
CA ALA A 370 24.53 11.56 -3.14
C ALA A 370 25.40 12.55 -3.95
N ALA A 371 26.35 12.04 -4.74
CA ALA A 371 27.16 12.84 -5.65
C ALA A 371 26.33 13.43 -6.81
N ALA A 372 25.46 12.63 -7.43
CA ALA A 372 24.57 13.10 -8.50
C ALA A 372 23.57 14.16 -7.97
N LYS A 373 22.98 13.93 -6.80
CA LYS A 373 22.07 14.89 -6.16
C LYS A 373 22.78 16.22 -5.86
N LYS A 374 23.98 16.17 -5.28
CA LYS A 374 24.79 17.36 -4.99
C LYS A 374 25.18 18.12 -6.27
N MET A 375 25.49 17.39 -7.35
CA MET A 375 25.78 17.98 -8.66
C MET A 375 24.56 18.66 -9.27
N ALA A 376 23.37 18.05 -9.19
CA ALA A 376 22.12 18.63 -9.64
C ALA A 376 21.75 19.89 -8.84
N GLU A 377 21.89 19.85 -7.51
CA GLU A 377 21.69 21.02 -6.63
C GLU A 377 22.66 22.17 -6.96
N LEU A 378 23.93 21.85 -7.21
CA LEU A 378 24.95 22.83 -7.64
C LEU A 378 24.64 23.41 -9.01
N ALA A 379 24.17 22.59 -9.95
CA ALA A 379 23.77 23.04 -11.29
C ALA A 379 22.54 23.95 -11.24
N ALA A 380 21.50 23.57 -10.47
CA ALA A 380 20.31 24.39 -10.27
C ALA A 380 20.64 25.74 -9.60
N ARG A 381 21.54 25.76 -8.60
CA ARG A 381 22.03 27.00 -7.99
C ARG A 381 22.82 27.88 -8.96
N LYS A 382 23.56 27.30 -9.91
CA LYS A 382 24.26 28.06 -10.96
C LYS A 382 23.28 28.69 -11.96
N LEU A 383 22.22 27.97 -12.33
CA LEU A 383 21.15 28.45 -13.21
C LEU A 383 20.30 29.57 -12.56
N GLN A 384 20.22 29.61 -11.22
CA GLN A 384 19.49 30.65 -10.48
C GLN A 384 20.32 31.88 -10.10
N ARG A 385 21.62 31.95 -10.44
CA ARG A 385 22.43 33.17 -10.25
C ARG A 385 22.21 34.09 -11.46
N PRO A 386 21.94 35.40 -11.25
CA PRO A 386 21.92 36.34 -12.36
C PRO A 386 23.31 36.36 -13.01
N VAL A 387 23.33 36.24 -14.34
CA VAL A 387 24.53 36.45 -15.15
C VAL A 387 24.85 37.93 -15.04
N ALA A 388 26.02 38.24 -14.49
CA ALA A 388 26.51 39.62 -14.32
C ALA A 388 26.93 40.23 -15.66
#